data_AF-A0A353D374-F1
#
_entry.id   AF-A0A353D374-F1
#
_cell.length_a   1.000
_cell.length_b   1.000
_cell.length_c   1.000
_cell.angle_alpha   90.00
_cell.angle_beta   90.00
_cell.angle_gamma   90.00
#
_symmetry.space_group_name_H-M   'P 1'
#
loop_
_entity.id
_entity.type
_entity.pdbx_description
1 polymer ?
#
loop_
_entity_poly.entity_id
_entity_poly.type
_entity_poly.pdbx_seq_one_letter_code
_entity_poly.pdbx_strand_id
1 'polypeptide(L)' 'MGGRILGHALLTRVLLRKDGAEKNVLALGPMSVVPSQSHRGIGSELINASIGLAKEKGYGTIVVLGHPEYY' A
#
# COMPACT_ATOMS: atom_id res chain seq x y z
N MET A 1 -0.45 -6.27 26.99
CA MET A 1 -1.68 -6.02 26.21
C MET A 1 -1.42 -6.44 24.77
N GLY A 2 -1.99 -7.55 24.31
CA GLY A 2 -1.85 -8.01 22.93
C GLY A 2 -3.06 -7.55 22.12
N GLY A 3 -2.87 -6.57 21.23
CA GLY A 3 -3.89 -6.22 20.26
C GLY A 3 -4.02 -7.30 19.18
N ARG A 4 -5.24 -7.57 18.71
CA ARG A 4 -5.45 -8.44 17.55
C ARG A 4 -5.12 -7.67 16.27
N ILE A 5 -4.27 -8.23 15.42
CA ILE A 5 -3.99 -7.68 14.08
C ILE A 5 -5.23 -7.91 13.19
N LEU A 6 -5.79 -6.81 12.65
CA LEU A 6 -7.00 -6.85 11.82
C LEU A 6 -6.71 -6.73 10.32
N GLY A 7 -5.48 -6.35 9.95
CA GLY A 7 -5.07 -6.23 8.56
C GLY A 7 -3.61 -5.79 8.45
N HIS A 8 -3.10 -5.76 7.22
CA HIS A 8 -1.77 -5.28 6.89
C HIS A 8 -1.73 -4.70 5.48
N ALA A 9 -0.74 -3.84 5.23
CA ALA A 9 -0.35 -3.39 3.90
C ALA A 9 1.19 -3.44 3.81
N LEU A 10 1.71 -3.97 2.70
CA LEU A 10 3.15 -4.03 2.45
C LEU A 10 3.52 -3.08 1.30
N LEU A 11 4.58 -2.29 1.51
CA LEU A 11 5.21 -1.47 0.48
C LEU A 11 6.60 -2.01 0.17
N THR A 12 6.84 -2.41 -1.07
CA THR A 12 8.13 -2.91 -1.53
C THR A 12 8.76 -1.90 -2.49
N ARG A 13 10.00 -1.49 -2.24
CA ARG A 13 10.74 -0.65 -3.20
C ARG A 13 11.02 -1.44 -4.47
N VAL A 14 10.62 -0.89 -5.61
CA VAL A 14 10.88 -1.44 -6.94
C VAL A 14 11.43 -0.36 -7.87
N LEU A 15 12.10 -0.79 -8.93
CA LEU A 15 12.71 0.10 -9.91
C LEU A 15 11.80 0.18 -11.14
N LEU A 16 11.27 1.38 -11.42
CA LEU A 16 10.54 1.67 -12.64
C LEU A 16 11.52 2.17 -13.70
N ARG A 17 11.58 1.47 -14.85
CA ARG A 17 12.42 1.83 -15.99
C ARG A 17 11.57 2.31 -17.16
N LYS A 18 11.92 3.46 -17.74
CA LYS A 18 11.30 3.97 -18.95
C LYS A 18 12.33 4.76 -19.76
N ASP A 19 12.53 4.40 -21.03
CA ASP A 19 13.39 5.14 -21.97
C ASP A 19 14.79 5.46 -21.44
N GLY A 20 15.41 4.50 -20.75
CA GLY A 20 16.74 4.65 -20.13
C GLY A 20 16.76 5.42 -18.80
N ALA A 21 15.63 5.99 -18.35
CA ALA A 21 15.48 6.57 -17.02
C ALA A 21 15.04 5.51 -16.00
N GLU A 22 15.57 5.60 -14.78
CA GLU A 22 15.19 4.75 -13.66
C GLU A 22 14.63 5.60 -12.50
N LYS A 23 13.56 5.11 -11.87
CA LYS A 23 12.95 5.75 -10.70
C LYS A 23 12.62 4.70 -9.65
N ASN A 24 13.01 4.95 -8.40
CA ASN A 24 12.52 4.16 -7.27
C ASN A 24 11.05 4.50 -7.00
N VAL A 25 10.19 3.48 -7.02
CA VAL A 25 8.77 3.57 -6.68
C VAL A 25 8.43 2.49 -5.65
N LEU A 26 7.25 2.57 -5.04
CA LEU A 26 6.77 1.55 -4.13
C LEU A 26 5.68 0.71 -4.80
N ALA A 27 5.78 -0.61 -4.69
CA ALA A 27 4.69 -1.52 -5.02
C ALA A 27 3.89 -1.85 -3.76
N LEU A 28 2.58 -1.64 -3.79
CA LEU A 28 1.66 -2.05 -2.75
C LEU A 28 1.22 -3.49 -3.01
N GLY A 29 1.46 -4.37 -2.05
CA GLY A 29 1.00 -5.75 -2.13
C GLY A 29 1.86 -6.72 -1.33
N PRO A 30 1.26 -7.71 -0.63
CA PRO A 30 -0.18 -7.86 -0.42
C PRO A 30 -0.76 -6.77 0.49
N MET A 31 -2.08 -6.57 0.39
CA MET A 31 -2.87 -5.85 1.37
C MET A 31 -4.07 -6.73 1.74
N SER A 32 -4.37 -6.86 3.03
CA SER A 32 -5.44 -7.73 3.49
C SER A 32 -6.05 -7.25 4.79
N VAL A 33 -7.35 -7.48 4.93
CA VAL A 33 -8.13 -7.24 6.14
C VAL A 33 -8.84 -8.53 6.52
N VAL A 34 -8.93 -8.82 7.81
CA VAL A 34 -9.71 -9.96 8.34
C VAL A 34 -11.16 -9.85 7.82
N PRO A 35 -11.71 -10.86 7.12
CA PRO A 35 -13.01 -10.75 6.45
C PRO A 35 -14.16 -10.33 7.35
N SER A 36 -14.19 -10.79 8.61
CA SER A 36 -15.20 -10.41 9.60
C SER A 36 -15.11 -8.96 10.08
N GLN A 37 -14.08 -8.22 9.65
CA GLN A 37 -13.87 -6.79 9.91
C GLN A 37 -13.94 -5.95 8.62
N SER A 38 -14.38 -6.54 7.50
CA SER A 38 -14.59 -5.83 6.24
C SER A 38 -15.66 -4.74 6.37
N HIS A 39 -15.68 -3.81 5.40
CA HIS A 39 -16.65 -2.69 5.34
C HIS A 39 -16.60 -1.71 6.52
N ARG A 40 -15.49 -1.69 7.26
CA ARG A 40 -15.24 -0.77 8.41
C ARG A 40 -14.19 0.30 8.12
N GLY A 41 -13.79 0.48 6.86
CA GLY A 41 -12.77 1.46 6.47
C GLY A 41 -11.31 1.06 6.73
N ILE A 42 -11.04 -0.10 7.35
CA ILE A 42 -9.68 -0.54 7.71
C ILE A 42 -8.72 -0.55 6.51
N GLY A 43 -9.17 -1.06 5.35
CA GLY A 43 -8.35 -1.07 4.13
C GLY A 43 -7.99 0.34 3.66
N SER A 44 -8.94 1.26 3.71
CA SER A 44 -8.73 2.67 3.37
C SER A 44 -7.75 3.34 4.34
N GLU A 45 -7.84 3.07 5.64
CA GLU A 45 -6.87 3.56 6.63
C GLU A 45 -5.46 3.03 6.38
N LEU A 46 -5.32 1.74 6.05
CA LEU A 46 -4.04 1.14 5.69
C LEU A 46 -3.42 1.79 4.44
N ILE A 47 -4.24 2.11 3.42
CA ILE A 47 -3.80 2.80 2.20
C ILE A 47 -3.37 4.24 2.53
N ASN A 48 -4.18 4.97 3.30
CA ASN A 48 -3.86 6.34 3.69
C ASN A 48 -2.55 6.42 4.50
N ALA A 49 -2.35 5.49 5.44
CA ALA A 49 -1.10 5.36 6.19
C ALA A 49 0.09 5.03 5.26
N SER A 50 -0.11 4.15 4.29
CA SER A 50 0.90 3.80 3.28
C SER A 50 1.32 5.00 2.43
N ILE A 51 0.36 5.84 2.01
CA ILE A 51 0.61 7.09 1.28
C ILE A 51 1.38 8.08 2.17
N GLY A 52 1.00 8.21 3.44
CA GLY A 52 1.72 9.06 4.41
C GLY A 52 3.18 8.64 4.55
N LEU A 53 3.43 7.34 4.75
CA LEU A 53 4.77 6.78 4.87
C LEU A 53 5.60 6.98 3.59
N ALA A 54 4.99 6.80 2.42
CA ALA A 54 5.66 7.03 1.14
C ALA A 54 6.11 8.49 0.98
N LYS A 55 5.23 9.45 1.33
CA LYS A 55 5.54 10.88 1.31
C LYS A 55 6.67 11.23 2.28
N GLU A 56 6.60 10.75 3.52
CA GLU A 56 7.64 10.96 4.54
C GLU A 56 9.01 10.44 4.06
N LYS A 57 9.03 9.31 3.37
CA LYS A 57 10.26 8.70 2.83
C LYS A 57 10.68 9.23 1.45
N GLY A 58 10.02 10.26 0.93
CA GLY A 58 10.37 10.90 -0.35
C GLY A 58 9.99 10.10 -1.61
N TYR A 59 9.14 9.09 -1.49
CA TYR A 59 8.62 8.36 -2.64
C TYR A 59 7.42 9.08 -3.25
N GLY A 60 7.52 9.44 -4.53
CA GLY A 60 6.45 10.13 -5.25
C GLY A 60 5.45 9.21 -5.96
N THR A 61 5.56 7.88 -5.82
CA THR A 61 4.73 6.94 -6.58
C THR A 61 4.54 5.62 -5.82
N ILE A 62 3.29 5.19 -5.69
CA ILE A 62 2.89 3.84 -5.29
C ILE A 62 2.17 3.21 -6.49
N VAL A 63 2.49 1.97 -6.82
CA VAL A 63 1.79 1.17 -7.85
C VAL A 63 1.13 -0.04 -7.19
N VAL A 64 -0.02 -0.44 -7.70
CA VAL A 64 -0.74 -1.63 -7.24
C VAL A 64 -1.29 -2.39 -8.44
N LEU A 65 -1.32 -3.72 -8.33
CA LEU A 65 -2.08 -4.57 -9.23
C LEU A 65 -3.31 -5.07 -8.47
N GLY A 66 -4.51 -4.68 -8.90
CA GLY A 66 -5.74 -5.03 -8.20
C GLY A 66 -6.98 -4.54 -8.94
N HIS A 67 -8.15 -4.77 -8.34
CA HIS A 67 -9.43 -4.35 -8.88
C HIS A 67 -9.59 -2.82 -8.76
N PRO A 68 -9.81 -2.09 -9.86
CA PRO A 68 -9.98 -0.63 -9.84
C PRO A 68 -11.13 -0.14 -8.96
N GLU A 69 -12.17 -0.95 -8.78
CA GLU A 69 -13.30 -0.57 -7.93
C GLU A 69 -12.97 -0.62 -6.44
N TYR A 70 -11.87 -1.30 -6.07
CA TYR A 70 -11.38 -1.41 -4.71
C TYR A 70 -10.33 -0.36 -4.35
N TYR A 71 -9.51 0.05 -5.32
CA TYR A 71 -8.35 0.95 -5.15
C TYR A 71 -8.59 2.31 -5.80
#